data_AF-A0A9Q0NKP0-F1
#
_entry.id   AF-A0A9Q0NKP0-F1
#
_cell.length_a   1.000
_cell.length_b   1.000
_cell.length_c   1.000
_cell.angle_alpha   90.00
_cell.angle_beta   90.00
_cell.angle_gamma   90.00
#
_symmetry.space_group_name_H-M   'P 1'
#
loop_
_entity.id
_entity.type
_entity.pdbx_description
1 polymer ?
#
loop_
_entity_poly.entity_id
_entity_poly.type
_entity_poly.pdbx_seq_one_letter_code
_entity_poly.pdbx_strand_id
1 'polypeptide(L)'
;MNNLLPIHYFLLLAALLTQPSLFQSSYHEYQEALSKSILFFEGQRSGYLPQDQRLTWRANSGLSDGWSYNTDLTGGYYDAGDNVKFGFPMAFTATMLSWSVIEFGDSMPPDELRNSLVAVRWATDYLLKTVSQPDRIFVQAHFN
;
A
#
# COMPACT_ATOMS: atom_id res chain seq x y z
N MET A 1 -8.08 -53.97 -49.71
CA MET A 1 -7.60 -52.64 -49.28
C MET A 1 -8.43 -52.24 -48.07
N ASN A 2 -7.90 -52.43 -46.86
CA ASN A 2 -8.65 -52.16 -45.64
C ASN A 2 -8.68 -50.65 -45.40
N ASN A 3 -9.89 -50.08 -45.39
CA ASN A 3 -10.11 -48.65 -45.31
C ASN A 3 -9.95 -48.21 -43.84
N LEU A 4 -8.73 -47.85 -43.46
CA LEU A 4 -8.36 -47.46 -42.07
C LEU A 4 -8.73 -46.01 -41.71
N LEU A 5 -9.22 -45.24 -42.68
CA LEU A 5 -9.71 -43.86 -42.52
C LEU A 5 -10.61 -43.65 -41.28
N PRO A 6 -11.63 -44.47 -40.97
CA PRO A 6 -12.53 -44.22 -39.84
C PRO A 6 -11.86 -44.41 -38.47
N ILE A 7 -10.84 -45.26 -38.37
CA ILE A 7 -10.10 -45.48 -37.10
C ILE A 7 -9.28 -44.24 -36.77
N HIS A 8 -8.67 -43.59 -37.77
CA HIS A 8 -7.93 -42.35 -37.56
C HIS A 8 -8.82 -41.19 -37.10
N TYR A 9 -10.01 -41.03 -37.68
CA TYR A 9 -10.98 -40.03 -37.22
C TYR A 9 -11.46 -40.30 -35.79
N PHE A 10 -11.68 -41.57 -35.44
CA PHE A 10 -12.10 -41.95 -34.09
C PHE A 10 -11.01 -41.69 -33.04
N LEU A 11 -9.75 -42.01 -33.37
CA LEU A 11 -8.59 -41.73 -32.51
C LEU A 11 -8.35 -40.22 -32.37
N LEU A 12 -8.55 -39.44 -33.43
CA LEU A 12 -8.39 -37.98 -33.40
C LEU A 12 -9.50 -37.32 -32.56
N LEU A 13 -10.74 -37.82 -32.66
CA LEU A 13 -11.86 -37.36 -31.84
C LEU A 13 -11.65 -37.72 -30.36
N ALA A 14 -11.15 -38.93 -30.07
CA ALA A 14 -10.80 -39.35 -28.72
C ALA A 14 -9.64 -38.51 -28.13
N ALA A 15 -8.63 -38.16 -28.94
CA ALA A 15 -7.54 -37.27 -28.54
C ALA A 15 -8.01 -35.83 -28.27
N LEU A 16 -8.99 -35.33 -29.03
CA LEU A 16 -9.60 -34.01 -28.77
C LEU A 16 -10.43 -34.00 -27.48
N LEU A 17 -11.12 -35.10 -27.18
CA LEU A 17 -11.96 -35.25 -25.98
C LEU A 17 -11.17 -35.55 -24.69
N THR A 18 -9.88 -35.87 -24.81
CA THR A 18 -8.98 -36.19 -23.67
C THR A 18 -7.99 -35.07 -23.37
N GLN A 19 -8.12 -33.90 -24.00
CA GLN A 19 -7.31 -32.75 -23.62
C GLN A 19 -7.65 -32.34 -22.18
N PRO A 20 -6.70 -32.39 -21.24
CA PRO A 20 -6.94 -31.89 -19.90
C PRO A 20 -7.25 -30.40 -20.03
N SER A 21 -8.44 -30.02 -19.57
CA SER A 21 -8.77 -28.61 -19.39
C SER A 21 -7.75 -28.03 -18.42
N LEU A 22 -6.87 -27.16 -18.89
CA LEU A 22 -6.07 -26.33 -18.00
C LEU A 22 -7.04 -25.37 -17.32
N PHE A 23 -7.67 -25.83 -16.23
CA PHE A 23 -8.34 -24.94 -15.29
C PHE A 23 -7.25 -24.11 -14.62
N GLN A 24 -6.82 -23.05 -15.29
CA GLN A 24 -6.03 -22.01 -14.66
C GLN A 24 -7.00 -21.22 -13.78
N SER A 25 -7.15 -21.66 -12.54
CA SER A 25 -7.74 -20.83 -11.51
C SER A 25 -6.89 -19.55 -11.44
N SER A 26 -7.50 -18.40 -11.74
CA SER A 26 -6.86 -17.10 -11.62
C SER A 26 -6.72 -16.75 -10.15
N TYR A 27 -5.81 -17.42 -9.44
CA TYR A 27 -5.47 -17.02 -8.09
C TYR A 27 -4.85 -15.63 -8.15
N HIS A 28 -5.42 -14.69 -7.40
CA HIS A 28 -4.82 -13.38 -7.24
C HIS A 28 -3.61 -13.51 -6.30
N GLU A 29 -2.49 -12.92 -6.70
CA GLU A 29 -1.28 -12.85 -5.87
C GLU A 29 -1.45 -11.78 -4.78
N TYR A 30 -2.23 -12.11 -3.74
CA TYR A 30 -2.55 -11.18 -2.65
C TYR A 30 -1.33 -10.71 -1.86
N GLN A 31 -0.27 -11.54 -1.81
CA GLN A 31 1.00 -11.14 -1.20
C GLN A 31 1.62 -9.98 -1.97
N GLU A 32 1.71 -10.07 -3.29
CA GLU A 32 2.27 -9.00 -4.12
C GLU A 32 1.39 -7.74 -4.05
N ALA A 33 0.06 -7.91 -4.07
CA ALA A 33 -0.89 -6.82 -3.93
C ALA A 33 -0.72 -6.09 -2.58
N LEU A 34 -0.57 -6.83 -1.48
CA LEU A 34 -0.30 -6.28 -0.15
C LEU A 34 1.03 -5.52 -0.14
N SER A 35 2.11 -6.12 -0.61
CA SER A 35 3.43 -5.48 -0.68
C SER A 35 3.40 -4.15 -1.42
N LYS A 36 2.72 -4.09 -2.56
CA LYS A 36 2.55 -2.84 -3.34
C LYS A 36 1.67 -1.83 -2.62
N SER A 37 0.60 -2.28 -1.96
CA SER A 37 -0.28 -1.42 -1.18
C SER A 37 0.45 -0.76 0.00
N ILE A 38 1.32 -1.50 0.70
CA ILE A 38 2.13 -0.92 1.78
C ILE A 38 3.24 0.00 1.22
N LEU A 39 3.85 -0.36 0.09
CA LEU A 39 4.84 0.48 -0.59
C LEU A 39 4.24 1.83 -1.06
N PHE A 40 2.96 1.87 -1.44
CA PHE A 40 2.26 3.12 -1.77
C PHE A 40 2.34 4.16 -0.65
N PHE A 41 2.24 3.74 0.63
CA PHE A 41 2.39 4.66 1.76
C PHE A 41 3.79 5.31 1.80
N GLU A 42 4.86 4.59 1.49
CA GLU A 42 6.19 5.21 1.35
C GLU A 42 6.21 6.27 0.26
N GLY A 43 5.43 6.04 -0.80
CA GLY A 43 5.25 6.96 -1.92
C GLY A 43 4.57 8.27 -1.54
N GLN A 44 3.83 8.29 -0.42
CA GLN A 44 3.07 9.45 0.04
C GLN A 44 3.76 10.24 1.17
N ARG A 45 4.88 9.75 1.73
CA ARG A 45 5.53 10.40 2.88
C ARG A 45 5.96 11.86 2.59
N SER A 46 5.61 12.80 3.47
CA SER A 46 6.18 14.15 3.52
C SER A 46 7.19 14.27 4.67
N GLY A 47 8.07 15.28 4.66
CA GLY A 47 9.11 15.48 5.69
C GLY A 47 10.48 14.90 5.31
N TYR A 48 11.30 14.63 6.33
CA TYR A 48 12.61 13.98 6.17
C TYR A 48 12.45 12.48 5.99
N LEU A 49 12.77 11.97 4.80
CA LEU A 49 12.62 10.55 4.50
C LEU A 49 13.72 9.71 5.18
N PRO A 50 13.38 8.52 5.70
CA PRO A 50 14.38 7.59 6.23
C PRO A 50 15.38 7.16 5.14
N GLN A 51 16.63 6.95 5.53
CA GLN A 51 17.68 6.49 4.61
C GLN A 51 17.42 5.07 4.08
N ASP A 52 16.68 4.27 4.83
CA ASP A 52 16.31 2.89 4.49
C ASP A 52 14.96 2.78 3.74
N GLN A 53 14.41 3.90 3.26
CA GLN A 53 13.20 3.87 2.42
C GLN A 53 13.43 3.11 1.10
N ARG A 54 12.44 2.33 0.66
CA ARG A 54 12.52 1.49 -0.54
C ARG A 54 12.34 2.28 -1.84
N LEU A 55 11.52 3.33 -1.82
CA LEU A 55 11.28 4.19 -2.99
C LEU A 55 12.37 5.25 -3.16
N THR A 56 13.18 5.09 -4.21
CA THR A 56 14.37 5.92 -4.50
C THR A 56 14.07 7.22 -5.27
N TRP A 57 12.88 7.35 -5.85
CA TRP A 57 12.47 8.53 -6.63
C TRP A 57 11.78 9.61 -5.76
N ARG A 58 11.54 9.34 -4.47
CA ARG A 58 11.04 10.32 -3.49
C ARG A 58 12.22 11.00 -2.79
N ALA A 59 12.02 12.24 -2.35
CA ALA A 59 13.02 13.02 -1.60
C ALA A 59 12.37 13.80 -0.45
N ASN A 60 13.22 14.36 0.42
CA ASN A 60 12.80 15.24 1.52
C ASN A 60 11.93 16.38 0.98
N SER A 61 10.79 16.65 1.63
CA SER A 61 9.82 17.68 1.20
C SER A 61 9.02 18.23 2.39
N GLY A 62 8.32 19.36 2.24
CA GLY A 62 7.49 19.94 3.31
C GLY A 62 8.28 20.29 4.59
N LEU A 63 9.56 20.68 4.44
CA LEU A 63 10.47 20.87 5.59
C LEU A 63 10.18 22.13 6.41
N SER A 64 9.36 23.04 5.89
CA SER A 64 8.91 24.27 6.55
C SER A 64 7.48 24.17 7.09
N ASP A 65 6.83 23.00 7.00
CA ASP A 65 5.46 22.80 7.47
C ASP A 65 5.34 23.19 8.96
N GLY A 66 4.44 24.14 9.25
CA GLY A 66 4.15 24.62 10.61
C GLY A 66 4.99 25.80 11.09
N TRP A 67 6.01 26.23 10.34
CA TRP A 67 6.92 27.30 10.76
C TRP A 67 6.19 28.61 11.12
N SER A 68 5.23 29.06 10.29
CA SER A 68 4.45 30.28 10.55
C SER A 68 3.64 30.25 11.86
N TYR A 69 3.43 29.06 12.43
CA TYR A 69 2.70 28.85 13.68
C TYR A 69 3.62 28.43 14.83
N ASN A 70 4.95 28.56 14.65
CA ASN A 70 5.98 28.17 15.61
C ASN A 70 5.81 26.72 16.11
N THR A 71 5.53 25.81 15.17
CA THR A 71 5.38 24.38 15.44
C THR A 71 6.05 23.56 14.35
N ASP A 72 6.47 22.34 14.69
CA ASP A 72 6.93 21.36 13.71
C ASP A 72 5.72 20.56 13.21
N LEU A 73 5.36 20.73 11.94
CA LEU A 73 4.37 19.90 11.27
C LEU A 73 4.99 19.10 10.12
N THR A 74 6.32 18.89 10.11
CA THR A 74 6.98 18.00 9.15
C THR A 74 6.57 16.54 9.38
N GLY A 75 6.54 15.73 8.32
CA GLY A 75 6.12 14.32 8.40
C GLY A 75 4.73 14.07 7.79
N GLY A 76 4.16 12.90 8.07
CA GLY A 76 2.82 12.51 7.63
C GLY A 76 2.74 12.16 6.14
N TYR A 77 1.52 12.07 5.62
CA TYR A 77 1.25 11.67 4.24
C TYR A 77 0.61 12.79 3.42
N TYR A 78 1.02 12.94 2.17
CA TYR A 78 0.21 13.65 1.19
C TYR A 78 -1.07 12.86 0.91
N ASP A 79 -2.20 13.56 0.80
CA ASP A 79 -3.53 12.93 0.79
C ASP A 79 -3.78 12.10 -0.47
N ALA A 80 -3.45 12.66 -1.63
CA ALA A 80 -3.69 12.02 -2.92
C ALA A 80 -2.54 12.30 -3.90
N GLY A 81 -2.86 12.78 -5.11
CA GLY A 81 -1.87 13.18 -6.12
C GLY A 81 -1.35 14.61 -5.96
N ASP A 82 -1.84 15.33 -4.95
CA ASP A 82 -1.39 16.67 -4.59
C ASP A 82 -0.41 16.62 -3.41
N ASN A 83 -0.10 17.80 -2.87
CA ASN A 83 0.87 17.98 -1.81
C ASN A 83 0.26 18.53 -0.52
N VAL A 84 -1.06 18.44 -0.38
CA VAL A 84 -1.77 18.85 0.84
C VAL A 84 -1.88 17.66 1.78
N LYS A 85 -1.71 17.94 3.07
CA LYS A 85 -1.89 17.00 4.17
C LYS A 85 -3.24 17.28 4.81
N PHE A 86 -4.27 16.58 4.36
CA PHE A 86 -5.61 16.64 4.96
C PHE A 86 -5.68 15.71 6.17
N GLY A 87 -5.84 16.29 7.36
CA GLY A 87 -5.76 15.56 8.63
C GLY A 87 -6.87 14.54 8.83
N PHE A 88 -8.09 14.83 8.36
CA PHE A 88 -9.23 13.92 8.52
C PHE A 88 -9.06 12.59 7.75
N PRO A 89 -8.84 12.58 6.42
CA PRO A 89 -8.59 11.35 5.68
C PRO A 89 -7.29 10.65 6.13
N MET A 90 -6.26 11.39 6.55
CA MET A 90 -5.05 10.78 7.12
C MET A 90 -5.33 10.04 8.43
N ALA A 91 -6.09 10.63 9.35
CA ALA A 91 -6.46 10.00 10.61
C ALA A 91 -7.35 8.75 10.39
N PHE A 92 -8.30 8.83 9.46
CA PHE A 92 -9.10 7.68 9.05
C PHE A 92 -8.21 6.56 8.48
N THR A 93 -7.27 6.91 7.59
CA THR A 93 -6.35 5.94 6.97
C THR A 93 -5.44 5.28 8.01
N ALA A 94 -4.89 6.06 8.95
CA ALA A 94 -4.09 5.53 10.06
C ALA A 94 -4.90 4.56 10.94
N THR A 95 -6.18 4.87 11.17
CA THR A 95 -7.10 3.99 11.92
C THR A 95 -7.33 2.67 11.20
N MET A 96 -7.66 2.73 9.90
CA MET A 96 -7.90 1.53 9.09
C MET A 96 -6.66 0.66 8.92
N LEU A 97 -5.49 1.28 8.75
CA LEU A 97 -4.22 0.55 8.67
C LEU A 97 -3.84 -0.09 10.02
N SER A 98 -4.10 0.60 11.13
CA SER A 98 -3.88 0.02 12.47
C SER A 98 -4.82 -1.15 12.72
N TRP A 99 -6.09 -1.01 12.36
CA TRP A 99 -7.07 -2.08 12.49
C TRP A 99 -6.69 -3.29 11.61
N SER A 100 -6.25 -3.08 10.37
CA SER A 100 -5.83 -4.21 9.52
C SER A 100 -4.65 -4.99 10.12
N VAL A 101 -3.71 -4.30 10.76
CA VAL A 101 -2.60 -4.96 11.48
C VAL A 101 -3.09 -5.71 12.72
N ILE A 102 -4.02 -5.15 13.49
CA ILE A 102 -4.61 -5.82 14.66
C ILE A 102 -5.36 -7.09 14.25
N GLU A 103 -6.17 -7.02 13.19
CA GLU A 103 -7.04 -8.12 12.77
C GLU A 103 -6.28 -9.20 11.97
N PHE A 104 -5.38 -8.78 11.09
CA PHE A 104 -4.78 -9.66 10.08
C PHE A 104 -3.25 -9.73 10.15
N GLY A 105 -2.61 -9.10 11.14
CA GLY A 105 -1.15 -9.04 11.26
C GLY A 105 -0.48 -10.42 11.25
N ASP A 106 -1.08 -11.40 11.91
CA ASP A 106 -0.58 -12.79 11.95
C ASP A 106 -0.62 -13.49 10.59
N SER A 107 -1.43 -13.00 9.65
CA SER A 107 -1.51 -13.50 8.27
C SER A 107 -0.61 -12.74 7.30
N MET A 108 0.04 -11.66 7.73
CA MET A 108 0.95 -10.89 6.88
C MET A 108 2.33 -11.56 6.83
N PRO A 109 3.03 -11.53 5.69
CA PRO A 109 4.45 -11.86 5.65
C PRO A 109 5.22 -11.00 6.68
N PRO A 110 6.23 -11.54 7.40
CA PRO A 110 6.92 -10.82 8.46
C PRO A 110 7.45 -9.44 8.06
N ASP A 111 7.99 -9.33 6.84
CA ASP A 111 8.49 -8.06 6.31
C ASP A 111 7.36 -7.05 6.06
N GLU A 112 6.19 -7.51 5.59
CA GLU A 112 5.04 -6.61 5.37
C GLU A 112 4.32 -6.24 6.65
N LEU A 113 4.31 -7.11 7.67
CA LEU A 113 3.89 -6.73 9.02
C LEU A 113 4.77 -5.59 9.54
N ARG A 114 6.11 -5.73 9.42
CA ARG A 114 7.05 -4.68 9.79
C ARG A 114 6.79 -3.39 9.01
N ASN A 115 6.63 -3.46 7.69
CA ASN A 115 6.40 -2.27 6.85
C ASN A 115 5.07 -1.59 7.19
N SER A 116 4.02 -2.36 7.48
CA SER A 116 2.71 -1.85 7.90
C SER A 116 2.80 -1.12 9.24
N LEU A 117 3.51 -1.69 10.21
CA LEU A 117 3.76 -1.03 11.50
C LEU A 117 4.56 0.27 11.34
N VAL A 118 5.55 0.30 10.44
CA VAL A 118 6.29 1.53 10.11
C VAL A 118 5.38 2.57 9.45
N ALA A 119 4.46 2.17 8.59
CA ALA A 119 3.50 3.08 7.97
C ALA A 119 2.49 3.66 8.99
N VAL A 120 1.98 2.82 9.90
CA VAL A 120 1.16 3.29 11.05
C VAL A 120 1.93 4.32 11.85
N ARG A 121 3.17 3.99 12.26
CA ARG A 121 4.03 4.89 13.03
C ARG A 121 4.24 6.23 12.34
N TRP A 122 4.49 6.22 11.03
CA TRP A 122 4.70 7.45 10.26
C TRP A 122 3.49 8.39 10.30
N ALA A 123 2.28 7.85 10.16
CA ALA A 123 1.06 8.65 10.30
C ALA A 123 0.87 9.15 11.74
N THR A 124 1.01 8.26 12.72
CA THR A 124 0.75 8.62 14.13
C THR A 124 1.76 9.59 14.69
N ASP A 125 3.04 9.48 14.31
CA ASP A 125 4.08 10.44 14.73
C ASP A 125 3.72 11.86 14.24
N TYR A 126 3.16 11.99 13.02
CA TYR A 126 2.64 13.27 12.54
C TYR A 126 1.37 13.72 13.27
N LEU A 127 0.39 12.83 13.48
CA LEU A 127 -0.85 13.17 14.20
C LEU A 127 -0.58 13.60 15.65
N LEU A 128 0.46 13.07 16.30
CA LEU A 128 0.89 13.54 17.62
C LEU A 128 1.42 14.97 17.57
N LYS A 129 2.13 15.36 16.50
CA LYS A 129 2.56 16.75 16.30
C LYS A 129 1.38 17.69 16.13
N THR A 130 0.31 17.27 15.44
CA THR A 130 -0.85 18.14 15.19
C THR A 130 -1.65 18.49 16.44
N VAL A 131 -1.52 17.70 17.52
CA VAL A 131 -2.18 17.91 18.82
C VAL A 131 -1.20 18.32 19.93
N SER A 132 0.02 18.72 19.57
CA SER A 132 1.09 19.03 20.53
C SER A 132 0.85 20.30 21.37
N GLN A 133 -0.13 21.12 21.01
CA GLN A 133 -0.48 22.36 21.70
C GLN A 133 -1.84 22.22 22.40
N PRO A 134 -1.96 22.64 23.68
CA PRO A 134 -3.25 22.62 24.38
C PRO A 134 -4.33 23.41 23.62
N ASP A 135 -5.55 22.88 23.63
CA ASP A 135 -6.74 23.49 23.02
C ASP A 135 -6.61 23.83 21.51
N ARG A 136 -5.66 23.21 20.81
CA ARG A 136 -5.42 23.42 19.39
C ARG A 136 -5.12 22.12 18.66
N ILE A 137 -5.73 21.96 17.50
CA ILE A 137 -5.47 20.85 16.58
C ILE A 137 -5.19 21.42 15.19
N PHE A 138 -4.06 21.03 14.61
CA PHE A 138 -3.76 21.30 13.20
C PHE A 138 -4.43 20.24 12.32
N VAL A 139 -5.40 20.64 11.51
CA VAL A 139 -6.17 19.71 10.66
C VAL A 139 -5.73 19.71 9.20
N GLN A 140 -4.88 20.64 8.80
CA GLN A 140 -4.36 20.74 7.43
C GLN A 140 -2.99 21.40 7.42
N ALA A 141 -2.09 20.91 6.56
CA ALA A 141 -0.83 21.56 6.22
C ALA A 141 -0.58 21.45 4.72
N HIS A 142 0.03 22.47 4.12
CA HIS A 142 0.58 22.41 2.77
C HIS A 142 1.83 23.28 2.74
N PHE A 143 2.79 22.94 1.90
CA PHE A 143 3.86 23.86 1.55
C PHE A 143 3.39 24.77 0.40
N ASN A 144 3.91 25.99 0.35
CA ASN A 144 3.83 26.89 -0.80
C ASN A 144 5.17 26.89 -1.52
#